data_AF-B1NQV7-F1
#
_entry.id   AF-B1NQV7-F1
#
_cell.length_a   1.000
_cell.length_b   1.000
_cell.length_c   1.000
_cell.angle_alpha   90.00
_cell.angle_beta   90.00
_cell.angle_gamma   90.00
#
_symmetry.space_group_name_H-M   'P 1'
#
loop_
_entity.id
_entity.type
_entity.pdbx_description
1 polymer ?
#
loop_
_entity_poly.entity_id
_entity_poly.type
_entity_poly.pdbx_seq_one_letter_code
_entity_poly.pdbx_strand_id
1 'polypeptide(L)' 'MKTNFIILFCIHGALSVRHSLRYFYTTSSEIPAFPEFVDMGMVNDQVISHYDSITKRKVPKQSWMET' A
#
# COMPACT_ATOMS: atom_id res chain seq x y z
N MET A 1 -9.53 27.56 31.36
CA MET A 1 -9.19 26.12 31.33
C MET A 1 -10.11 25.27 30.43
N LYS A 2 -11.40 25.58 30.30
CA LYS A 2 -12.35 24.79 29.47
C LYS A 2 -12.13 24.91 27.95
N THR A 3 -11.78 26.11 27.47
CA THR A 3 -11.54 26.39 26.04
C THR A 3 -10.35 25.65 25.46
N ASN A 4 -9.25 25.53 26.21
CA ASN A 4 -8.06 24.79 25.77
C ASN A 4 -8.33 23.30 25.59
N PHE A 5 -9.22 22.73 26.41
CA PHE A 5 -9.60 21.32 26.33
C PHE A 5 -10.45 21.04 25.08
N ILE A 6 -11.34 21.97 24.73
CA ILE A 6 -12.15 21.90 23.49
C ILE A 6 -11.24 21.99 22.26
N ILE A 7 -10.30 22.93 22.24
CA ILE A 7 -9.35 23.09 21.13
C ILE A 7 -8.51 21.82 20.94
N LEU A 8 -8.01 21.23 22.03
CA LEU A 8 -7.25 19.98 21.97
C LEU A 8 -8.09 18.84 21.36
N PHE A 9 -9.35 18.68 21.80
CA PHE A 9 -10.24 17.63 21.27
C PHE A 9 -10.57 17.83 19.79
N CYS A 10 -10.80 19.08 19.35
CA CYS A 10 -11.04 19.39 17.94
C CYS A 10 -9.84 19.09 17.04
N ILE A 11 -8.61 19.36 17.51
CA ILE A 11 -7.38 19.07 16.74
C ILE A 11 -7.21 17.55 16.55
N HIS A 12 -7.45 16.74 17.59
CA HIS A 12 -7.33 15.28 17.47
C HIS A 12 -8.36 14.69 16.50
N GLY A 13 -9.59 15.22 16.47
CA GLY A 13 -10.61 14.79 15.51
C GLY A 13 -10.30 15.20 14.06
N ALA A 14 -9.72 16.38 13.85
CA ALA A 14 -9.34 16.89 12.53
C ALA A 14 -8.10 16.18 11.93
N LEU A 15 -7.25 15.56 12.76
CA LEU A 15 -6.04 14.85 12.35
C LEU A 15 -6.25 13.33 12.15
N SER A 16 -7.51 12.86 12.12
CA SER A 16 -7.78 11.45 11.87
C SER A 16 -7.40 11.07 10.44
N VAL A 17 -6.23 10.45 10.29
CA VAL A 17 -5.75 9.92 9.00
C VAL A 17 -6.29 8.51 8.83
N ARG A 18 -6.97 8.27 7.71
CA ARG A 18 -7.39 6.92 7.32
C ARG A 18 -6.27 6.27 6.52
N HIS A 19 -5.83 5.10 6.96
CA HIS A 19 -4.90 4.28 6.21
C HIS A 19 -5.62 3.16 5.47
N SER A 20 -5.12 2.80 4.29
CA SER A 20 -5.61 1.64 3.53
C SER A 20 -4.45 0.78 3.05
N LEU A 21 -4.63 -0.53 3.16
CA LEU A 21 -3.74 -1.54 2.59
C LEU A 21 -4.55 -2.34 1.57
N ARG A 22 -4.04 -2.48 0.34
CA ARG A 22 -4.66 -3.24 -0.74
C ARG A 22 -3.65 -4.17 -1.38
N TYR A 23 -4.12 -5.35 -1.76
CA TYR A 23 -3.39 -6.30 -2.57
C TYR A 23 -4.16 -6.57 -3.85
N PHE A 24 -3.44 -6.56 -4.97
CA PHE A 24 -3.97 -6.88 -6.28
C PHE A 24 -3.28 -8.14 -6.77
N TYR A 25 -4.08 -9.14 -7.13
CA TYR A 25 -3.62 -10.38 -7.72
C TYR A 25 -4.21 -10.47 -9.12
N THR A 26 -3.35 -10.66 -10.11
CA THR A 26 -3.78 -10.82 -11.50
C THR A 26 -3.19 -12.09 -12.05
N THR A 27 -4.06 -12.92 -12.62
CA THR A 27 -3.67 -14.09 -13.38
C THR A 27 -3.96 -13.88 -14.84
N SER A 28 -3.09 -14.39 -15.70
CA SER A 28 -3.29 -14.39 -17.15
C SER A 28 -2.81 -15.72 -17.72
N SER A 29 -3.30 -16.06 -18.91
CA SER A 29 -2.91 -17.28 -19.62
C SER A 29 -2.73 -16.94 -21.09
N GLU A 30 -1.78 -17.61 -21.75
CA GLU A 30 -1.58 -17.55 -23.20
C GLU A 30 -1.23 -16.15 -23.76
N ILE A 31 -0.74 -15.22 -22.94
CA ILE A 31 -0.21 -13.93 -23.41
C ILE A 31 1.32 -14.02 -23.47
N PRO A 32 1.92 -14.06 -24.67
CA PRO A 32 3.38 -14.14 -24.81
C PRO A 32 4.07 -12.97 -24.11
N ALA A 33 5.17 -13.25 -23.41
CA ALA A 33 5.99 -12.27 -22.69
C ALA A 33 5.29 -11.45 -21.58
N PHE A 34 4.05 -11.80 -21.22
CA PHE A 34 3.35 -11.22 -20.07
C PHE A 34 3.36 -12.20 -18.89
N PRO A 35 3.49 -11.74 -17.61
CA PRO A 35 3.48 -12.65 -16.48
C PRO A 35 2.14 -13.36 -16.30
N GLU A 36 2.16 -14.68 -16.18
CA GLU A 36 0.99 -15.48 -15.82
C GLU A 36 0.40 -15.11 -14.45
N PHE A 37 1.24 -14.57 -13.55
CA PHE A 37 0.82 -14.13 -12.23
C PHE A 37 1.55 -12.85 -11.81
N VAL A 38 0.80 -11.89 -11.27
CA VAL A 38 1.28 -10.65 -10.68
C VAL A 38 0.64 -10.44 -9.32
N ASP A 39 1.45 -10.05 -8.32
CA ASP A 39 1.01 -9.56 -7.01
C ASP A 39 1.54 -8.13 -6.80
N MET A 40 0.64 -7.20 -6.45
CA MET A 40 0.98 -5.81 -6.13
C MET A 40 0.35 -5.41 -4.79
N GLY A 41 1.21 -5.00 -3.85
CA GLY A 41 0.78 -4.44 -2.56
C GLY A 41 0.81 -2.92 -2.58
N MET A 42 -0.19 -2.27 -1.98
CA MET A 42 -0.31 -0.82 -1.90
C MET A 42 -0.72 -0.33 -0.50
N VAL A 43 -0.06 0.70 0.02
CA VAL A 43 -0.44 1.44 1.24
C VAL A 43 -0.76 2.87 0.87
N ASN A 44 -1.95 3.36 1.18
CA ASN A 44 -2.39 4.74 0.88
C ASN A 44 -2.12 5.16 -0.58
N ASP A 45 -2.50 4.30 -1.52
CA ASP A 45 -2.29 4.48 -2.96
C ASP A 45 -0.81 4.44 -3.43
N GLN A 46 0.14 4.16 -2.53
CA GLN A 46 1.55 3.98 -2.85
C GLN A 46 1.89 2.49 -2.97
N VAL A 47 2.56 2.09 -4.05
CA VAL A 47 3.02 0.70 -4.23
C VAL A 47 4.16 0.40 -3.26
N ILE A 48 4.02 -0.70 -2.52
CA ILE A 48 4.98 -1.12 -1.47
C ILE A 48 5.74 -2.39 -1.85
N SER A 49 5.15 -3.25 -2.67
CA SER A 49 5.77 -4.47 -3.17
C SER A 49 5.19 -4.87 -4.52
N HIS A 50 6.02 -5.47 -5.35
CA HIS A 50 5.62 -6.05 -6.64
C HIS A 50 6.26 -7.42 -6.83
N TYR A 51 5.48 -8.39 -7.28
CA TYR A 51 5.95 -9.70 -7.71
C TYR A 51 5.37 -10.00 -9.10
N ASP A 52 6.17 -10.61 -9.96
CA ASP A 52 5.73 -11.19 -11.21
C ASP A 52 6.31 -12.60 -11.41
N SER A 53 5.60 -13.44 -12.15
CA SER A 53 6.00 -14.84 -12.40
C SER A 53 7.15 -14.99 -13.39
N ILE A 54 7.60 -13.92 -14.06
CA ILE A 54 8.75 -13.95 -14.97
C ILE A 54 10.05 -13.91 -14.13
N THR A 55 10.19 -12.89 -13.30
CA THR A 55 11.35 -12.68 -12.44
C THR A 55 11.30 -13.54 -11.18
N LYS A 56 10.10 -13.96 -10.76
CA LYS A 56 9.84 -14.79 -9.57
C LYS A 56 10.41 -14.19 -8.28
N ARG A 57 10.45 -12.85 -8.20
CA ARG A 57 10.97 -12.12 -7.04
C ARG A 57 9.94 -11.11 -6.55
N LYS A 58 9.71 -11.08 -5.25
CA LYS A 58 8.97 -9.98 -4.60
C LYS A 58 9.96 -8.85 -4.35
N VAL A 59 9.78 -7.75 -5.07
CA VAL A 59 10.63 -6.57 -5.03
C VAL A 59 9.97 -5.51 -4.15
N PRO A 60 10.60 -5.09 -3.03
CA PRO A 60 10.12 -3.94 -2.27
C PRO A 60 10.23 -2.68 -3.12
N LYS A 61 9.25 -1.79 -3.02
CA LYS A 61 9.20 -0.52 -3.78
C LYS A 61 9.40 0.71 -2.91
N GLN A 62 9.52 0.52 -1.60
CA GLN A 62 9.75 1.58 -0.63
C GLN A 62 10.97 1.24 0.22
N SER A 63 11.77 2.24 0.57
CA SER A 63 12.99 2.05 1.39
C SER A 63 12.68 1.43 2.75
N TRP A 64 11.51 1.75 3.31
CA TRP A 64 11.05 1.21 4.59
C TRP A 64 10.53 -0.24 4.52
N MET A 65 10.41 -0.80 3.31
CA MET A 65 10.11 -2.23 3.08
C MET A 65 11.38 -3.07 2.86
N GLU A 66 12.54 -2.44 2.74
CA GLU A 66 13.82 -3.15 2.64
C GLU A 66 14.16 -3.75 4.01
N THR A 67 14.46 -5.06 4.03
CA THR A 67 14.91 -5.81 5.22
C THR A 67 16.38 -6.15 5.08
#